data_AF-A0A7V5E761-F1
#
_entry.id   AF-A0A7V5E761-F1
#
_cell.length_a   1.000
_cell.length_b   1.000
_cell.length_c   1.000
_cell.angle_alpha   90.00
_cell.angle_beta   90.00
_cell.angle_gamma   90.00
#
_symmetry.space_group_name_H-M   'P 1'
#
loop_
_entity.id
_entity.type
_entity.pdbx_description
1 polymer ?
#
loop_
_entity_poly.entity_id
_entity_poly.type
_entity_poly.pdbx_seq_one_letter_code
_entity_poly.pdbx_strand_id
1 'polypeptide(L)'
;GILQIKKGVALRFVEIIDYTGSSLDPSEIFIRGRMTSVRQAVMQGEGKILANFREVPALARALTLNLITELKKASIGGVLSVGEIGDPLCEIPVDVNRFGLLLIGGLNPVALAHEAGISVENRAMATLMDMRELRDFEEICRDLGIK
;
A
#
# COMPACT_ATOMS: atom_id res chain seq x y z
N GLY A 1 -2.82 -1.02 -7.33
CA GLY A 1 -2.40 -0.14 -8.44
C GLY A 1 -0.95 0.28 -8.26
N ILE A 2 -0.42 1.01 -9.25
CA ILE A 2 0.90 1.64 -9.18
C ILE A 2 0.72 3.12 -8.86
N LEU A 3 1.23 3.53 -7.71
CA LEU A 3 1.23 4.91 -7.25
C LEU A 3 2.60 5.54 -7.52
N GLN A 4 2.59 6.67 -8.20
CA GLN A 4 3.78 7.48 -8.42
C GLN A 4 4.07 8.32 -7.18
N ILE A 5 5.31 8.20 -6.67
CA ILE A 5 5.89 9.06 -5.65
C ILE A 5 6.77 10.09 -6.35
N LYS A 6 6.63 11.36 -5.96
CA LYS A 6 7.46 12.47 -6.47
C LYS A 6 7.75 13.43 -5.34
N LYS A 7 9.02 13.80 -5.14
CA LYS A 7 9.47 14.63 -4.01
C LYS A 7 8.96 14.13 -2.65
N GLY A 8 8.90 12.80 -2.47
CA GLY A 8 8.46 12.15 -1.24
C GLY A 8 6.94 12.15 -1.01
N VAL A 9 6.13 12.68 -1.94
CA VAL A 9 4.66 12.71 -1.81
C VAL A 9 3.98 11.81 -2.84
N ALA A 10 2.83 11.25 -2.47
CA ALA A 10 1.94 10.54 -3.37
C ALA A 10 1.37 11.51 -4.41
N LEU A 11 1.71 11.31 -5.67
CA LEU A 11 1.28 12.20 -6.76
C LEU A 11 -0.03 11.71 -7.39
N ARG A 12 -0.01 10.51 -7.96
CA ARG A 12 -1.14 9.94 -8.70
C ARG A 12 -0.99 8.45 -8.91
N PHE A 13 -2.10 7.76 -9.16
CA PHE A 13 -2.04 6.43 -9.75
C PHE A 13 -1.69 6.52 -11.23
N VAL A 14 -0.68 5.76 -11.66
CA VAL A 14 -0.35 5.61 -13.09
C VAL A 14 -0.99 4.37 -13.69
N GLU A 15 -1.29 3.36 -12.86
CA GLU A 15 -1.99 2.14 -13.25
C GLU A 15 -2.94 1.73 -12.13
N ILE A 16 -4.17 1.37 -12.50
CA ILE A 16 -5.17 0.83 -11.57
C ILE A 16 -5.91 -0.32 -12.25
N ILE A 17 -6.11 -1.40 -11.50
CA ILE A 17 -6.91 -2.54 -11.93
C ILE A 17 -7.99 -2.68 -10.88
N ASP A 18 -9.24 -2.64 -11.31
CA ASP A 18 -10.38 -2.96 -10.45
C ASP A 18 -10.40 -4.47 -10.20
N TYR A 19 -10.48 -4.85 -8.92
CA TYR A 19 -10.44 -6.24 -8.48
C TYR A 19 -11.72 -7.01 -8.84
N THR A 20 -12.82 -6.31 -9.16
CA THR A 20 -14.15 -6.91 -9.39
C THR A 20 -14.23 -7.87 -10.59
N GLY A 21 -13.19 -7.96 -11.43
CA GLY A 21 -13.17 -8.80 -12.64
C GLY A 21 -11.98 -9.75 -12.80
N SER A 22 -11.12 -9.95 -11.80
CA SER A 22 -9.89 -10.74 -11.93
C SER A 22 -9.72 -11.81 -10.85
N SER A 23 -9.25 -13.01 -11.24
CA SER A 23 -8.78 -14.05 -10.31
C SER A 23 -7.30 -13.91 -9.94
N LEU A 24 -6.58 -12.99 -10.59
CA LEU A 24 -5.18 -12.69 -10.34
C LEU A 24 -5.06 -11.41 -9.52
N ASP A 25 -4.17 -11.43 -8.52
CA ASP A 25 -3.86 -10.24 -7.75
C ASP A 25 -3.08 -9.23 -8.62
N PRO A 26 -3.59 -7.99 -8.78
CA PRO A 26 -2.91 -6.96 -9.58
C PRO A 26 -1.47 -6.69 -9.15
N SER A 27 -1.17 -6.80 -7.85
CA SER A 27 0.18 -6.54 -7.32
C SER A 27 1.19 -7.54 -7.86
N GLU A 28 0.81 -8.82 -7.99
CA GLU A 28 1.65 -9.86 -8.56
C GLU A 28 1.98 -9.57 -10.03
N ILE A 29 0.98 -9.11 -10.79
CA ILE A 29 1.15 -8.72 -12.19
C ILE A 29 2.16 -7.57 -12.31
N PHE A 30 2.01 -6.53 -11.48
CA PHE A 30 2.90 -5.38 -11.50
C PHE A 30 4.34 -5.71 -11.08
N ILE A 31 4.52 -6.57 -10.07
CA ILE A 31 5.85 -7.01 -9.63
C ILE A 31 6.53 -7.80 -10.75
N ARG A 32 5.85 -8.82 -11.31
CA ARG A 32 6.39 -9.65 -12.41
C ARG A 32 6.70 -8.83 -13.65
N GLY A 33 5.85 -7.84 -13.95
CA GLY A 33 6.04 -6.89 -15.03
C GLY A 33 7.17 -5.87 -14.80
N ARG A 34 7.86 -5.91 -13.64
CA ARG A 34 8.90 -4.94 -13.26
C ARG A 34 8.42 -3.48 -13.36
N MET A 35 7.18 -3.25 -12.95
CA MET A 35 6.53 -1.93 -13.08
C MET A 35 6.73 -1.01 -11.86
N THR A 36 7.36 -1.53 -10.81
CA THR A 36 7.69 -0.80 -9.57
C THR A 36 9.12 -0.27 -9.59
N SER A 37 9.36 0.79 -8.81
CA SER A 37 10.70 1.29 -8.48
C SER A 37 10.72 1.74 -7.00
N VAL A 38 10.37 0.81 -6.12
CA VAL A 38 10.27 1.03 -4.67
C VAL A 38 11.59 1.53 -4.09
N ARG A 39 12.73 0.98 -4.55
CA ARG A 39 14.04 1.42 -4.07
C ARG A 39 14.28 2.90 -4.33
N GLN A 40 13.93 3.39 -5.52
CA GLN A 40 14.09 4.80 -5.88
C GLN A 40 13.13 5.66 -5.07
N ALA A 41 11.88 5.21 -4.89
CA ALA A 41 10.89 5.95 -4.10
C ALA A 41 11.38 6.18 -2.66
N VAL A 42 12.01 5.18 -2.04
CA VAL A 42 12.56 5.28 -0.68
C VAL A 42 13.84 6.12 -0.65
N MET A 43 14.78 5.89 -1.56
CA MET A 43 16.12 6.50 -1.50
C MET A 43 16.18 7.93 -2.05
N GLN A 44 15.32 8.26 -3.01
CA GLN A 44 15.38 9.51 -3.78
C GLN A 44 14.08 10.33 -3.66
N GLY A 45 13.04 9.78 -3.05
CA GLY A 45 11.72 10.41 -3.01
C GLY A 45 11.01 10.43 -4.36
N GLU A 46 11.49 9.66 -5.34
CA GLU A 46 10.91 9.54 -6.68
C GLU A 46 10.83 8.08 -7.09
N GLY A 47 9.66 7.62 -7.51
CA GLY A 47 9.52 6.24 -7.95
C GLY A 47 8.08 5.78 -8.03
N LYS A 48 7.90 4.47 -8.14
CA LYS A 48 6.60 3.81 -8.29
C LYS A 48 6.45 2.73 -7.23
N ILE A 49 5.40 2.82 -6.43
CA ILE A 49 5.10 1.85 -5.38
C ILE A 49 3.76 1.17 -5.64
N LEU A 50 3.57 0.01 -5.05
CA LEU A 50 2.25 -0.60 -4.96
C LEU A 50 1.41 0.16 -3.93
N ALA A 51 0.19 0.49 -4.30
CA ALA A 51 -0.79 1.09 -3.39
C ALA A 51 -2.19 0.59 -3.70
N ASN A 52 -3.05 0.64 -2.69
CA ASN A 52 -4.47 0.32 -2.79
C ASN A 52 -5.28 1.58 -2.59
N PHE A 53 -6.38 1.67 -3.32
CA PHE A 53 -7.38 2.71 -3.17
C PHE A 53 -8.66 2.08 -2.62
N ARG A 54 -9.28 2.73 -1.64
CA ARG A 54 -10.57 2.30 -1.09
C ARG A 54 -11.46 3.52 -0.96
N GLU A 55 -12.74 3.36 -1.28
CA GLU A 55 -13.74 4.37 -0.98
C GLU A 55 -14.58 3.96 0.23
N VAL A 56 -14.85 4.93 1.10
CA VAL A 56 -15.65 4.73 2.30
C VAL A 56 -16.81 5.73 2.30
N PRO A 57 -18.03 5.34 2.72
CA PRO A 57 -19.15 6.27 2.85
C PRO A 57 -18.81 7.45 3.75
N ALA A 58 -19.19 8.67 3.35
CA ALA A 58 -18.95 9.90 4.09
C ALA A 58 -19.45 9.85 5.54
N LEU A 59 -20.60 9.19 5.76
CA LEU A 59 -21.19 9.00 7.08
C LEU A 59 -20.26 8.25 8.06
N ALA A 60 -19.38 7.38 7.53
CA ALA A 60 -18.43 6.60 8.34
C ALA A 60 -17.08 7.29 8.53
N ARG A 61 -16.88 8.54 8.07
CA ARG A 61 -15.56 9.21 8.09
C ARG A 61 -14.99 9.35 9.50
N ALA A 62 -15.78 9.84 10.45
CA ALA A 62 -15.34 10.02 11.84
C ALA A 62 -14.94 8.67 12.49
N LEU A 63 -15.76 7.64 12.30
CA LEU A 63 -15.47 6.29 12.78
C LEU A 63 -14.18 5.73 12.15
N THR A 64 -14.02 5.93 10.85
CA THR A 64 -12.85 5.46 10.09
C THR A 64 -11.57 6.11 10.60
N LEU A 65 -11.56 7.42 10.82
CA LEU A 65 -10.40 8.14 11.36
C LEU A 65 -10.03 7.69 12.78
N ASN A 66 -11.04 7.41 13.62
CA ASN A 66 -10.81 6.85 14.94
C ASN A 66 -10.19 5.46 14.85
N LEU A 67 -10.71 4.59 13.98
CA LEU A 67 -10.16 3.25 13.77
C LEU A 67 -8.73 3.27 13.24
N ILE A 68 -8.41 4.15 12.29
CA ILE A 68 -7.03 4.35 11.80
C ILE A 68 -6.10 4.73 12.96
N THR A 69 -6.57 5.59 13.86
CA THR A 69 -5.80 5.99 15.05
C THR A 69 -5.57 4.81 16.01
N GLU A 70 -6.60 4.02 16.30
CA GLU A 70 -6.47 2.85 17.17
C GLU A 70 -5.59 1.75 16.56
N LEU A 71 -5.73 1.48 15.26
CA LEU A 71 -4.85 0.54 14.54
C LEU A 71 -3.39 0.97 14.61
N LYS A 72 -3.12 2.27 14.45
CA LYS A 72 -1.76 2.80 14.58
C LYS A 72 -1.18 2.61 15.99
N LYS A 73 -1.99 2.70 17.05
CA LYS A 73 -1.55 2.38 18.43
C LYS A 73 -1.20 0.91 18.60
N ALA A 74 -1.81 0.03 17.82
CA ALA A 74 -1.48 -1.40 17.77
C ALA A 74 -0.38 -1.73 16.74
N SER A 75 0.40 -0.75 16.28
CA SER A 75 1.44 -0.90 15.24
C SER A 75 0.93 -1.38 13.88
N ILE A 76 -0.38 -1.30 13.63
CA ILE A 76 -0.99 -1.62 12.33
C ILE A 76 -1.14 -0.31 11.56
N GLY A 77 -0.18 -0.06 10.67
CA GLY A 77 -0.13 1.13 9.82
C GLY A 77 -0.58 0.90 8.38
N GLY A 78 -0.20 1.84 7.52
CA GLY A 78 -0.30 1.68 6.06
C GLY A 78 -1.24 2.65 5.36
N VAL A 79 -2.00 3.47 6.09
CA VAL A 79 -2.73 4.60 5.49
C VAL A 79 -1.74 5.70 5.12
N LEU A 80 -1.62 5.98 3.82
CA LEU A 80 -0.76 7.03 3.28
C LEU A 80 -1.48 8.39 3.26
N SER A 81 -2.77 8.39 2.92
CA SER A 81 -3.56 9.62 2.86
C SER A 81 -5.06 9.31 2.99
N VAL A 82 -5.80 10.29 3.51
CA VAL A 82 -7.26 10.29 3.59
C VAL A 82 -7.74 11.50 2.80
N GLY A 83 -8.60 11.27 1.80
CA GLY A 83 -9.19 12.33 1.00
C GLY A 83 -10.33 13.04 1.72
N GLU A 84 -10.71 14.19 1.18
CA GLU A 84 -11.95 14.87 1.55
C GLU A 84 -13.16 14.20 0.87
N ILE A 85 -14.36 14.53 1.35
CA ILE A 85 -15.61 13.93 0.84
C ILE A 85 -15.90 14.49 -0.55
N GLY A 86 -16.10 13.61 -1.53
CA GLY A 86 -16.38 13.96 -2.93
C GLY A 86 -15.18 14.48 -3.73
N ASP A 87 -14.03 14.69 -3.08
CA ASP A 87 -12.83 15.19 -3.73
C ASP A 87 -11.99 14.05 -4.31
N PRO A 88 -11.46 14.20 -5.53
CA PRO A 88 -10.51 13.24 -6.09
C PRO A 88 -9.26 13.11 -5.23
N LEU A 89 -8.71 11.90 -5.13
CA LEU A 89 -7.48 11.63 -4.40
C LEU A 89 -6.49 10.89 -5.30
N CYS A 90 -5.30 11.47 -5.52
CA CYS A 90 -4.27 10.92 -6.42
C CYS A 90 -4.80 10.62 -7.84
N GLU A 91 -5.58 11.57 -8.38
CA GLU A 91 -6.26 11.51 -9.69
C GLU A 91 -7.34 10.41 -9.83
N ILE A 92 -7.69 9.75 -8.73
CA ILE A 92 -8.86 8.85 -8.70
C ILE A 92 -10.10 9.66 -8.32
N PRO A 93 -11.14 9.72 -9.17
CA PRO A 93 -12.40 10.35 -8.82
C PRO A 93 -13.07 9.60 -7.67
N VAL A 94 -13.76 10.34 -6.80
CA VAL A 94 -14.50 9.79 -5.66
C VAL A 94 -15.94 10.26 -5.74
N ASP A 95 -16.89 9.36 -5.40
CA ASP A 95 -18.30 9.73 -5.34
C ASP A 95 -18.56 10.84 -4.31
N VAL A 96 -19.52 11.73 -4.62
CA VAL A 96 -19.88 12.90 -3.79
C VAL A 96 -20.25 12.54 -2.35
N ASN A 97 -20.72 11.32 -2.08
CA ASN A 97 -21.09 10.84 -0.75
C ASN A 97 -20.04 9.89 -0.14
N ARG A 98 -18.82 9.88 -0.67
CA ARG A 98 -17.71 9.03 -0.24
C ARG A 98 -16.44 9.84 -0.07
N PHE A 99 -15.46 9.26 0.60
CA PHE A 99 -14.09 9.79 0.63
C PHE A 99 -13.10 8.67 0.30
N GLY A 100 -11.98 9.05 -0.30
CA GLY A 100 -10.91 8.12 -0.68
C GLY A 100 -9.95 7.81 0.48
N LEU A 101 -9.48 6.58 0.53
CA LEU A 101 -8.38 6.12 1.38
C LEU A 101 -7.26 5.57 0.50
N LEU A 102 -6.07 6.13 0.67
CA LEU A 102 -4.86 5.65 0.03
C LEU A 102 -4.08 4.79 1.01
N LEU A 103 -3.84 3.53 0.65
CA LEU A 103 -3.13 2.55 1.47
C LEU A 103 -1.85 2.09 0.77
N ILE A 104 -0.76 1.93 1.52
CA ILE A 104 0.46 1.32 1.01
C ILE A 104 0.22 -0.17 0.70
N GLY A 105 0.78 -0.65 -0.41
CA GLY A 105 0.74 -2.07 -0.76
C GLY A 105 1.64 -2.89 0.16
N GLY A 106 1.09 -3.94 0.78
CA GLY A 106 1.85 -4.84 1.66
C GLY A 106 2.97 -5.62 0.96
N LEU A 107 2.94 -5.70 -0.38
CA LEU A 107 3.97 -6.38 -1.17
C LEU A 107 5.11 -5.47 -1.64
N ASN A 108 5.16 -4.20 -1.20
CA ASN A 108 6.28 -3.32 -1.55
C ASN A 108 7.67 -3.87 -1.11
N PRO A 109 7.84 -4.51 0.06
CA PRO A 109 9.11 -5.16 0.40
C PRO A 109 9.48 -6.31 -0.55
N VAL A 110 8.49 -7.08 -1.01
CA VAL A 110 8.68 -8.16 -2.00
C VAL A 110 9.04 -7.57 -3.38
N ALA A 111 8.39 -6.48 -3.77
CA ALA A 111 8.72 -5.73 -4.99
C ALA A 111 10.16 -5.22 -4.95
N LEU A 112 10.61 -4.68 -3.80
CA LEU A 112 11.99 -4.23 -3.59
C LEU A 112 13.00 -5.38 -3.72
N ALA A 113 12.70 -6.55 -3.14
CA ALA A 113 13.55 -7.74 -3.30
C ALA A 113 13.65 -8.18 -4.77
N HIS A 114 12.52 -8.15 -5.49
CA HIS A 114 12.48 -8.45 -6.92
C HIS A 114 13.27 -7.44 -7.77
N GLU A 115 13.18 -6.14 -7.45
CA GLU A 115 14.00 -5.08 -8.06
C GLU A 115 15.51 -5.31 -7.85
N ALA A 116 15.90 -5.95 -6.74
CA ALA A 116 17.27 -6.35 -6.46
C ALA A 116 17.71 -7.66 -7.15
N GLY A 117 16.86 -8.25 -7.99
CA GLY A 117 17.15 -9.48 -8.74
C GLY A 117 16.90 -10.78 -7.95
N ILE A 118 16.28 -10.69 -6.77
CA ILE A 118 15.88 -11.87 -6.00
C ILE A 118 14.61 -12.45 -6.61
N SER A 119 14.62 -13.75 -6.91
CA SER A 119 13.42 -14.43 -7.41
C SER A 119 12.34 -14.46 -6.31
N VAL A 120 11.14 -14.03 -6.65
CA VAL A 120 10.00 -14.00 -5.72
C VAL A 120 8.81 -14.74 -6.32
N GLU A 121 8.13 -15.51 -5.49
CA GLU A 121 6.82 -16.10 -5.78
C GLU A 121 5.83 -15.55 -4.76
N ASN A 122 4.72 -14.98 -5.23
CA ASN A 122 3.66 -14.50 -4.37
C ASN A 122 2.39 -15.30 -4.65
N ARG A 123 1.64 -15.63 -3.59
CA ARG A 123 0.34 -16.29 -3.70
C ARG A 123 -0.65 -15.51 -2.85
N ALA A 124 -1.53 -14.76 -3.51
CA ALA A 124 -2.57 -14.01 -2.83
C ALA A 124 -3.56 -14.96 -2.12
N MET A 125 -4.03 -14.54 -0.95
CA MET A 125 -5.03 -15.26 -0.13
C MET A 125 -4.68 -16.74 0.17
N ALA A 126 -3.39 -17.06 0.27
CA ALA A 126 -2.94 -18.45 0.42
C ALA A 126 -3.05 -19.01 1.85
N THR A 127 -3.08 -18.16 2.88
CA THR A 127 -3.05 -18.61 4.28
C THR A 127 -3.75 -17.63 5.24
N LEU A 128 -4.09 -18.16 6.41
CA LEU A 128 -4.46 -17.39 7.60
C LEU A 128 -3.42 -17.70 8.69
N MET A 129 -2.97 -16.67 9.39
CA MET A 129 -1.93 -16.79 10.42
C MET A 129 -2.32 -15.94 11.62
N ASP A 130 -2.00 -16.41 12.82
CA ASP A 130 -2.17 -15.61 14.03
C ASP A 130 -1.14 -14.48 14.06
N MET A 131 -1.59 -13.26 14.38
CA MET A 131 -0.71 -12.09 14.49
C MET A 131 0.44 -12.34 15.48
N ARG A 132 0.22 -13.14 16.52
CA ARG A 132 1.21 -13.46 17.56
C ARG A 132 2.37 -14.31 17.06
N GLU A 133 2.22 -14.96 15.91
CA GLU A 133 3.29 -15.71 15.26
C GLU A 133 4.18 -14.82 14.38
N LEU A 134 3.77 -13.57 14.11
CA LEU A 134 4.60 -12.60 13.41
C LEU A 134 5.62 -11.97 14.36
N ARG A 135 6.79 -11.64 13.83
CA ARG A 135 7.83 -10.92 14.55
C ARG A 135 7.81 -9.45 14.21
N ASP A 136 8.09 -8.62 15.21
CA ASP A 136 8.28 -7.19 15.03
C ASP A 136 9.54 -6.94 14.18
N PHE A 137 9.43 -6.03 13.21
CA PHE A 137 10.53 -5.72 12.30
C PHE A 137 11.72 -5.07 13.02
N GLU A 138 11.48 -4.22 14.02
CA GLU A 138 12.54 -3.57 14.80
C GLU A 138 13.31 -4.59 15.65
N GLU A 139 12.64 -5.63 16.13
CA GLU A 139 13.28 -6.75 16.83
C GLU A 139 14.23 -7.51 15.88
N ILE A 140 13.76 -7.81 14.66
CA ILE A 140 14.58 -8.45 13.63
C ILE A 140 15.80 -7.59 13.28
N CYS A 141 15.64 -6.28 13.08
CA CYS A 141 16.75 -5.37 12.79
C CYS A 141 17.81 -5.40 13.90
N ARG A 142 17.37 -5.40 15.16
CA ARG A 142 18.25 -5.46 16.34
C ARG A 142 19.04 -6.76 16.40
N ASP A 143 18.38 -7.90 16.17
CA ASP A 143 19.03 -9.21 16.16
C ASP A 143 20.09 -9.33 15.05
N LEU A 144 19.82 -8.70 13.90
CA LEU A 144 20.73 -8.69 12.75
C LEU A 144 21.79 -7.57 12.82
N GLY A 145 21.77 -6.72 13.85
CA GLY A 145 22.70 -5.60 13.99
C GLY A 145 22.54 -4.51 12.92
N ILE A 146 21.36 -4.42 12.29
CA ILE A 146 21.01 -3.41 11.29
C ILE A 146 20.53 -2.16 12.04
N LYS A 147 21.20 -1.02 11.82
CA LYS A 147 20.85 0.28 12.39
C LYS A 147 19.78 1.00 11.57
#